data_AF-A0AAI9Y8M2-F1
#
_entry.id   AF-A0AAI9Y8M2-F1
#
_cell.length_a   1.000
_cell.length_b   1.000
_cell.length_c   1.000
_cell.angle_alpha   90.00
_cell.angle_beta   90.00
_cell.angle_gamma   90.00
#
_symmetry.space_group_name_H-M   'P 1'
#
loop_
_entity.id
_entity.type
_entity.pdbx_description
1 polymer ?
#
loop_
_entity_poly.entity_id
_entity_poly.type
_entity_poly.pdbx_seq_one_letter_code
_entity_poly.pdbx_strand_id
1 'polypeptide(L)'
;MTADGKDEYIQNIGHGELFQDARGAWWAAVLGVRRDGDGCAALGRESFLTPVEWPEGEWPRMTQPKMEFERGFVEAASTLDVQALKPPAGVTDVLIRDPDFPNYWLSEDDENRVTLLPSRNGFSSPTGTCTFLGRRQRSLATYTIASLKLDDNMKSAKGLRAGLAMYRDSARHVSIAFDSDAKAIVCHAFNSASGLDKVFSKTLPLGNETRKINFKIQASETEWKFYAALLDEDVAALGSESLNLDNCSWEEIGVVSVKDLDARDFTGPILGIFAQASVKETEDTPVTFSHFSVGRWIPYVVGSDASNNKLIV
;
A
#
# COMPACT_ATOMS: atom_id res chain seq x y z
N MET A 1 -3.07 29.82 1.55
CA MET A 1 -2.04 29.12 2.33
C MET A 1 -1.05 28.50 1.37
N THR A 2 0.24 28.79 1.53
CA THR A 2 1.32 27.94 1.02
C THR A 2 2.16 27.58 2.24
N ALA A 3 2.56 26.32 2.38
CA ALA A 3 3.53 25.93 3.41
C ALA A 3 4.97 26.32 3.03
N ASP A 4 5.13 27.05 1.91
CA ASP A 4 6.41 27.48 1.36
C ASP A 4 7.20 28.33 2.37
N GLY A 5 8.46 27.98 2.59
CA GLY A 5 9.36 28.66 3.53
C GLY A 5 9.14 28.34 5.02
N LYS A 6 8.36 27.32 5.38
CA LYS A 6 8.15 26.91 6.78
C LYS A 6 8.77 25.54 7.08
N ASP A 7 9.34 25.40 8.27
CA ASP A 7 9.92 24.16 8.79
C ASP A 7 8.86 23.36 9.58
N GLU A 8 7.88 22.82 8.86
CA GLU A 8 6.79 22.00 9.40
C GLU A 8 6.77 20.64 8.71
N TYR A 9 6.36 19.58 9.40
CA TYR A 9 6.35 18.24 8.79
C TYR A 9 5.34 18.09 7.65
N ILE A 10 4.22 18.82 7.74
CA ILE A 10 3.20 18.85 6.69
C ILE A 10 3.48 20.03 5.76
N GLN A 11 3.74 19.72 4.49
CA GLN A 11 4.19 20.64 3.46
C GLN A 11 3.22 20.65 2.27
N ASN A 12 3.47 21.55 1.31
CA ASN A 12 2.69 21.72 0.07
C ASN A 12 1.17 21.87 0.29
N ILE A 13 0.77 22.55 1.38
CA ILE A 13 -0.64 22.78 1.71
C ILE A 13 -1.34 23.62 0.63
N GLY A 14 -2.53 23.21 0.19
CA GLY A 14 -3.34 23.95 -0.77
C GLY A 14 -4.64 23.24 -1.16
N HIS A 15 -5.23 23.67 -2.28
CA HIS A 15 -6.45 23.08 -2.88
C HIS A 15 -7.60 22.92 -1.87
N GLY A 16 -7.86 23.99 -1.11
CA GLY A 16 -8.79 23.96 0.01
C GLY A 16 -10.25 24.15 -0.39
N GLU A 17 -11.14 23.45 0.30
CA GLU A 17 -12.58 23.64 0.23
C GLU A 17 -13.13 24.01 1.60
N LEU A 18 -13.90 25.10 1.66
CA LEU A 18 -14.50 25.62 2.89
C LEU A 18 -15.89 25.02 3.10
N PHE A 19 -16.19 24.63 4.33
CA PHE A 19 -17.52 24.18 4.72
C PHE A 19 -17.83 24.58 6.16
N GLN A 20 -19.12 24.61 6.47
CA GLN A 20 -19.59 24.74 7.85
C GLN A 20 -20.02 23.39 8.38
N ASP A 21 -19.71 23.10 9.65
CA ASP A 21 -20.31 21.97 10.35
C ASP A 21 -21.75 22.29 10.79
N ALA A 22 -22.44 21.30 11.36
CA ALA A 22 -23.83 21.42 11.79
C ALA A 22 -24.06 22.46 12.92
N ARG A 23 -22.99 22.99 13.53
CA ARG A 23 -23.02 24.01 14.58
C ARG A 23 -22.60 25.38 14.06
N GLY A 24 -22.34 25.51 12.75
CA GLY A 24 -21.94 26.75 12.09
C GLY A 24 -20.43 27.06 12.20
N ALA A 25 -19.63 26.17 12.79
CA ALA A 25 -18.18 26.36 12.81
C ALA A 25 -17.60 26.14 11.41
N TRP A 26 -16.66 27.00 11.00
CA TRP A 26 -16.04 26.94 9.69
C TRP A 26 -14.78 26.07 9.70
N TRP A 27 -14.65 25.28 8.65
CA TRP A 27 -13.55 24.34 8.43
C TRP A 27 -13.06 24.43 6.98
N ALA A 28 -11.81 24.03 6.77
CA ALA A 28 -11.25 23.79 5.45
C ALA A 28 -10.70 22.36 5.35
N ALA A 29 -11.15 21.62 4.35
CA ALA A 29 -10.48 20.41 3.89
C ALA A 29 -9.41 20.82 2.87
N VAL A 30 -8.15 20.46 3.11
CA VAL A 30 -7.01 20.84 2.25
C VAL A 30 -6.18 19.61 1.90
N LEU A 31 -5.42 19.67 0.81
CA LEU A 31 -4.38 18.68 0.58
C LEU A 31 -3.04 19.11 1.20
N GLY A 32 -2.17 18.13 1.46
CA GLY A 32 -0.79 18.33 1.89
C GLY A 32 0.06 17.10 1.64
N VAL A 33 1.35 17.15 1.97
CA VAL A 33 2.24 15.98 2.00
C VAL A 33 2.94 15.92 3.34
N ARG A 34 3.06 14.74 3.92
CA ARG A 34 4.03 14.47 4.98
C ARG A 34 5.41 14.32 4.34
N ARG A 35 6.33 15.21 4.71
CA ARG A 35 7.70 15.22 4.18
C ARG A 35 8.69 14.93 5.27
N ASP A 36 9.49 13.89 5.06
CA ASP A 36 10.59 13.54 5.96
C ASP A 36 11.73 14.58 5.91
N GLY A 37 12.72 14.43 6.78
CA GLY A 37 13.89 15.31 6.83
C GLY A 37 14.74 15.29 5.55
N ASP A 38 14.61 14.25 4.72
CA ASP A 38 15.27 14.12 3.42
C ASP A 38 14.43 14.76 2.28
N GLY A 39 13.25 15.28 2.60
CA GLY A 39 12.34 15.93 1.66
C GLY A 39 11.47 14.98 0.84
N CYS A 40 11.44 13.69 1.15
CA CYS A 40 10.65 12.68 0.44
C CYS A 40 9.20 12.70 0.91
N ALA A 41 8.26 12.46 -0.01
CA ALA A 41 6.84 12.38 0.29
C ALA A 41 6.31 10.94 0.10
N ALA A 42 6.62 10.06 1.05
CA ALA A 42 6.46 8.61 0.93
C ALA A 42 5.03 8.14 0.56
N LEU A 43 3.99 8.91 0.90
CA LEU A 43 2.58 8.53 0.73
C LEU A 43 1.86 9.27 -0.41
N GLY A 44 2.52 10.23 -1.06
CA GLY A 44 1.85 11.18 -1.95
C GLY A 44 1.05 12.24 -1.19
N ARG A 45 0.08 12.86 -1.87
CA ARG A 45 -0.78 13.91 -1.29
C ARG A 45 -1.89 13.30 -0.45
N GLU A 46 -2.08 13.83 0.73
CA GLU A 46 -3.07 13.40 1.73
C GLU A 46 -4.05 14.54 2.03
N SER A 47 -5.21 14.21 2.61
CA SER A 47 -6.21 15.18 3.03
C SER A 47 -6.03 15.54 4.50
N PHE A 48 -6.07 16.84 4.80
CA PHE A 48 -5.98 17.41 6.14
C PHE A 48 -7.19 18.31 6.41
N LEU A 49 -7.52 18.48 7.68
CA LEU A 49 -8.57 19.37 8.15
C LEU A 49 -7.94 20.51 8.96
N THR A 50 -8.44 21.73 8.78
CA THR A 50 -8.02 22.89 9.59
C THR A 50 -9.21 23.79 9.93
N PRO A 51 -9.28 24.37 11.15
CA PRO A 51 -10.32 25.35 11.49
C PRO A 51 -10.13 26.66 10.72
N VAL A 52 -11.25 27.37 10.51
CA VAL A 52 -11.27 28.66 9.81
C VAL A 52 -12.01 29.69 10.64
N GLU A 53 -11.41 30.86 10.80
CA GLU A 53 -12.01 32.00 11.47
C GLU A 53 -12.48 33.04 10.45
N TRP A 54 -13.60 33.69 10.73
CA TRP A 54 -14.10 34.85 10.01
C TRP A 54 -14.21 36.04 10.96
N PRO A 55 -13.11 36.76 11.24
CA PRO A 55 -13.16 37.93 12.10
C PRO A 55 -14.06 39.02 11.48
N GLU A 56 -14.75 39.78 12.33
CA GLU A 56 -15.67 40.82 11.89
C GLU A 56 -14.96 41.88 11.05
N GLY A 57 -15.46 42.13 9.83
CA GLY A 57 -14.88 43.10 8.91
C GLY A 57 -13.57 42.65 8.24
N GLU A 58 -13.15 41.40 8.42
CA GLU A 58 -11.89 40.88 7.87
C GLU A 58 -12.08 39.69 6.92
N TRP A 59 -10.97 39.29 6.30
CA TRP A 59 -10.87 38.07 5.47
C TRP A 59 -10.71 36.81 6.34
N PRO A 60 -11.06 35.62 5.81
CA PRO A 60 -10.95 34.39 6.57
C PRO A 60 -9.50 34.06 6.89
N ARG A 61 -9.27 33.58 8.11
CA ARG A 61 -7.95 33.18 8.60
C ARG A 61 -7.94 31.67 8.83
N MET A 62 -6.88 31.02 8.38
CA MET A 62 -6.70 29.56 8.48
C MET A 62 -5.33 29.26 9.04
N THR A 63 -5.23 28.26 9.92
CA THR A 63 -3.96 27.78 10.42
C THR A 63 -3.41 26.66 9.53
N GLN A 64 -2.09 26.57 9.46
CA GLN A 64 -1.45 25.46 8.75
C GLN A 64 -1.74 24.15 9.51
N PRO A 65 -2.22 23.10 8.81
CA PRO A 65 -2.34 21.78 9.42
C PRO A 65 -1.00 21.32 10.00
N LYS A 66 -1.04 20.79 11.21
CA LYS A 66 0.06 20.12 11.88
C LYS A 66 -0.34 18.67 12.18
N MET A 67 0.64 17.82 12.51
CA MET A 67 0.35 16.44 12.93
C MET A 67 -0.50 16.40 14.20
N GLU A 68 -0.27 17.35 15.10
CA GLU A 68 -1.16 17.60 16.22
C GLU A 68 -2.34 18.46 15.74
N PHE A 69 -3.55 17.92 15.84
CA PHE A 69 -4.76 18.63 15.46
C PHE A 69 -5.41 19.25 16.70
N GLU A 70 -5.34 20.57 16.79
CA GLU A 70 -6.06 21.33 17.80
C GLU A 70 -7.39 21.83 17.23
N ARG A 71 -8.49 21.49 17.89
CA ARG A 71 -9.83 22.04 17.61
C ARG A 71 -9.99 23.46 18.16
N GLY A 72 -8.97 24.30 17.98
CA GLY A 72 -9.05 25.70 18.37
C GLY A 72 -10.35 26.29 17.84
N PHE A 73 -11.02 27.10 18.66
CA PHE A 73 -12.21 27.90 18.29
C PHE A 73 -13.54 27.15 18.14
N VAL A 74 -13.59 25.84 18.45
CA VAL A 74 -14.85 25.07 18.40
C VAL A 74 -15.11 24.43 19.76
N GLU A 75 -16.23 24.75 20.41
CA GLU A 75 -16.64 24.08 21.65
C GLU A 75 -16.60 22.56 21.47
N ALA A 76 -15.90 21.87 22.38
CA ALA A 76 -15.83 20.42 22.38
C ALA A 76 -17.25 19.85 22.52
N ALA A 77 -17.66 19.02 21.57
CA ALA A 77 -18.94 18.34 21.65
C ALA A 77 -18.95 17.38 22.86
N SER A 78 -20.07 17.35 23.58
CA SER A 78 -20.50 16.14 24.28
C SER A 78 -20.63 15.01 23.26
N THR A 79 -20.28 13.78 23.68
CA THR A 79 -20.18 12.57 22.86
C THR A 79 -21.32 12.47 21.84
N LEU A 80 -21.03 12.77 20.57
CA LEU A 80 -21.87 12.33 19.46
C LEU A 80 -21.73 10.81 19.40
N ASP A 81 -22.85 10.09 19.47
CA ASP A 81 -22.90 8.65 19.20
C ASP A 81 -22.70 8.43 17.70
N VAL A 82 -21.45 8.54 17.26
CA VAL A 82 -21.09 8.31 15.86
C VAL A 82 -21.00 6.80 15.69
N GLN A 83 -22.02 6.19 15.10
CA GLN A 83 -21.91 4.83 14.60
C GLN A 83 -20.74 4.78 13.59
N ALA A 84 -19.78 3.91 13.86
CA ALA A 84 -18.70 3.65 12.93
C ALA A 84 -19.29 3.11 11.61
N LEU A 85 -19.20 3.91 10.54
CA LEU A 85 -19.61 3.48 9.21
C LEU A 85 -18.70 2.33 8.77
N LYS A 86 -19.31 1.20 8.39
CA LYS A 86 -18.58 0.10 7.75
C LYS A 86 -18.46 0.42 6.26
N PRO A 87 -17.25 0.57 5.72
CA PRO A 87 -17.08 0.75 4.29
C PRO A 87 -17.61 -0.48 3.53
N PRO A 88 -18.14 -0.31 2.30
CA PRO A 88 -18.45 -1.45 1.44
C PRO A 88 -17.23 -2.35 1.23
N ALA A 89 -17.46 -3.65 1.07
CA ALA A 89 -16.40 -4.60 0.72
C ALA A 89 -15.69 -4.17 -0.58
N GLY A 90 -14.37 -4.30 -0.62
CA GLY A 90 -13.55 -3.96 -1.80
C GLY A 90 -13.45 -2.46 -2.14
N VAL A 91 -14.07 -1.54 -1.39
CA VAL A 91 -14.03 -0.09 -1.72
C VAL A 91 -12.62 0.51 -1.72
N THR A 92 -11.66 -0.16 -1.08
CA THR A 92 -10.26 0.25 -0.99
C THR A 92 -9.40 -0.30 -2.11
N ASP A 93 -9.92 -1.25 -2.88
CA ASP A 93 -9.20 -1.89 -3.96
C ASP A 93 -9.03 -0.94 -5.14
N VAL A 94 -7.87 -1.00 -5.76
CA VAL A 94 -7.49 -0.20 -6.92
C VAL A 94 -6.84 -1.07 -7.98
N LEU A 95 -7.20 -0.76 -9.22
CA LEU A 95 -6.74 -1.42 -10.44
C LEU A 95 -5.99 -0.38 -11.29
N ILE A 96 -5.09 -0.83 -12.17
CA ILE A 96 -4.31 0.08 -13.01
C ILE A 96 -5.02 0.28 -14.35
N ARG A 97 -5.43 1.53 -14.61
CA ARG A 97 -6.17 1.96 -15.83
C ARG A 97 -7.47 1.17 -15.98
N ASP A 98 -7.81 0.74 -17.20
CA ASP A 98 -8.99 -0.06 -17.50
C ASP A 98 -8.66 -1.56 -17.38
N PRO A 99 -9.08 -2.23 -16.29
CA PRO A 99 -8.76 -3.63 -16.05
C PRO A 99 -9.52 -4.55 -17.01
N ASP A 100 -8.87 -5.64 -17.40
CA ASP A 100 -9.54 -6.76 -18.06
C ASP A 100 -10.20 -7.63 -16.98
N PHE A 101 -11.44 -7.29 -16.61
CA PHE A 101 -12.17 -7.92 -15.50
C PHE A 101 -12.24 -9.47 -15.53
N PRO A 102 -12.35 -10.14 -16.69
CA PRO A 102 -12.19 -11.59 -16.80
C PRO A 102 -10.93 -12.17 -16.14
N ASN A 103 -9.87 -11.38 -15.96
CA ASN A 103 -8.63 -11.82 -15.31
C ASN A 103 -8.70 -11.79 -13.78
N TYR A 104 -9.85 -11.46 -13.18
CA TYR A 104 -10.01 -11.27 -11.75
C TYR A 104 -11.21 -12.06 -11.23
N TRP A 105 -10.97 -12.98 -10.31
CA TRP A 105 -12.01 -13.66 -9.55
C TRP A 105 -11.79 -13.46 -8.05
N LEU A 106 -12.70 -12.71 -7.43
CA LEU A 106 -12.77 -12.55 -5.98
C LEU A 106 -13.77 -13.57 -5.44
N SER A 107 -13.37 -14.39 -4.49
CA SER A 107 -14.23 -15.43 -3.95
C SER A 107 -15.33 -14.84 -3.06
N GLU A 108 -16.59 -15.13 -3.38
CA GLU A 108 -17.75 -14.70 -2.57
C GLU A 108 -17.80 -15.41 -1.21
N ASP A 109 -17.34 -16.67 -1.14
CA ASP A 109 -17.35 -17.50 0.07
C ASP A 109 -16.14 -17.27 1.00
N ASP A 110 -15.12 -16.55 0.53
CA ASP A 110 -13.85 -16.32 1.22
C ASP A 110 -13.26 -15.01 0.71
N GLU A 111 -13.64 -13.89 1.35
CA GLU A 111 -13.23 -12.54 0.98
C GLU A 111 -11.70 -12.35 0.89
N ASN A 112 -10.93 -13.29 1.43
CA ASN A 112 -9.48 -13.24 1.42
C ASN A 112 -8.84 -13.99 0.24
N ARG A 113 -9.63 -14.69 -0.60
CA ARG A 113 -9.12 -15.44 -1.75
C ARG A 113 -9.37 -14.73 -3.07
N VAL A 114 -8.29 -14.49 -3.81
CA VAL A 114 -8.30 -13.82 -5.11
C VAL A 114 -7.54 -14.68 -6.12
N THR A 115 -8.17 -15.00 -7.24
CA THR A 115 -7.52 -15.67 -8.36
C THR A 115 -7.34 -14.68 -9.50
N LEU A 116 -6.14 -14.65 -10.07
CA LEU A 116 -5.73 -13.75 -11.14
C LEU A 116 -5.30 -14.55 -12.38
N LEU A 117 -5.64 -14.07 -13.58
CA LEU A 117 -5.00 -14.52 -14.83
C LEU A 117 -3.84 -13.60 -15.21
N PRO A 118 -2.65 -14.14 -15.52
CA PRO A 118 -1.50 -13.33 -15.89
C PRO A 118 -1.71 -12.51 -17.16
N SER A 119 -1.33 -11.24 -17.14
CA SER A 119 -1.28 -10.40 -18.35
C SER A 119 0.12 -10.40 -18.97
N ARG A 120 0.23 -10.29 -20.30
CA ARG A 120 1.54 -10.07 -20.96
C ARG A 120 2.13 -8.68 -20.76
N ASN A 121 1.29 -7.67 -20.55
CA ASN A 121 1.74 -6.33 -20.18
C ASN A 121 2.19 -6.33 -18.72
N GLY A 122 3.39 -5.83 -18.46
CA GLY A 122 3.91 -5.58 -17.10
C GLY A 122 3.70 -4.14 -16.66
N PHE A 123 4.15 -3.82 -15.44
CA PHE A 123 4.06 -2.48 -14.86
C PHE A 123 4.72 -1.39 -15.71
N SER A 124 5.85 -1.70 -16.36
CA SER A 124 6.56 -0.75 -17.21
C SER A 124 5.84 -0.39 -18.52
N SER A 125 4.73 -1.04 -18.84
CA SER A 125 3.98 -0.72 -20.06
C SER A 125 3.32 0.67 -19.92
N PRO A 126 3.62 1.64 -20.80
CA PRO A 126 3.05 2.98 -20.73
C PRO A 126 1.56 3.02 -21.11
N THR A 127 1.07 1.98 -21.79
CA THR A 127 -0.33 1.84 -22.25
C THR A 127 -0.86 0.43 -21.98
N GLY A 128 -2.15 0.21 -22.17
CA GLY A 128 -2.83 -1.05 -21.82
C GLY A 128 -2.99 -1.22 -20.31
N THR A 129 -3.38 -2.39 -19.85
CA THR A 129 -3.50 -2.72 -18.42
C THR A 129 -2.58 -3.89 -18.06
N CYS A 130 -2.39 -4.13 -16.77
CA CYS A 130 -1.75 -5.33 -16.23
C CYS A 130 -2.68 -5.98 -15.20
N THR A 131 -2.48 -7.28 -14.94
CA THR A 131 -3.23 -7.96 -13.90
C THR A 131 -2.65 -7.64 -12.52
N PHE A 132 -3.27 -6.67 -11.84
CA PHE A 132 -2.85 -6.14 -10.55
C PHE A 132 -4.05 -5.73 -9.73
N LEU A 133 -4.11 -6.17 -8.48
CA LEU A 133 -5.09 -5.74 -7.48
C LEU A 133 -4.34 -5.17 -6.27
N GLY A 134 -4.50 -3.87 -6.02
CA GLY A 134 -3.78 -3.20 -4.93
C GLY A 134 -4.66 -2.36 -4.02
N ARG A 135 -4.05 -1.82 -2.97
CA ARG A 135 -4.64 -0.84 -2.06
C ARG A 135 -3.62 0.27 -1.80
N ARG A 136 -4.11 1.50 -1.57
CA ARG A 136 -3.23 2.64 -1.26
C ARG A 136 -2.47 2.40 0.06
N GLN A 137 -1.18 2.73 0.09
CA GLN A 137 -0.46 2.84 1.36
C GLN A 137 -0.98 4.08 2.11
N ARG A 138 -1.55 3.91 3.31
CA ARG A 138 -2.18 4.99 4.10
C ARG A 138 -1.41 5.34 5.38
N SER A 139 -0.30 4.66 5.64
CA SER A 139 0.55 4.84 6.82
C SER A 139 2.01 4.72 6.42
N LEU A 140 2.89 5.49 7.07
CA LEU A 140 4.34 5.36 6.90
C LEU A 140 4.81 3.99 7.37
N ALA A 141 4.34 3.57 8.55
CA ALA A 141 4.48 2.19 9.03
C ALA A 141 3.34 1.33 8.47
N THR A 142 3.59 0.66 7.34
CA THR A 142 2.62 -0.23 6.68
C THR A 142 3.21 -1.62 6.53
N TYR A 143 2.36 -2.64 6.65
CA TYR A 143 2.68 -4.02 6.37
C TYR A 143 1.69 -4.56 5.35
N THR A 144 2.21 -5.19 4.29
CA THR A 144 1.41 -5.86 3.26
C THR A 144 1.76 -7.31 3.20
N ILE A 145 0.77 -8.18 3.15
CA ILE A 145 0.93 -9.64 3.11
C ILE A 145 0.07 -10.18 2.00
N ALA A 146 0.57 -11.22 1.35
CA ALA A 146 -0.27 -12.13 0.58
C ALA A 146 0.39 -13.51 0.58
N SER A 147 -0.44 -14.54 0.48
CA SER A 147 0.02 -15.91 0.35
C SER A 147 -0.35 -16.45 -1.03
N LEU A 148 0.65 -16.82 -1.81
CA LEU A 148 0.49 -17.45 -3.11
C LEU A 148 0.44 -18.97 -2.95
N LYS A 149 -0.64 -19.60 -3.44
CA LYS A 149 -0.68 -21.06 -3.60
C LYS A 149 0.14 -21.44 -4.83
N LEU A 150 0.98 -22.46 -4.70
CA LEU A 150 1.75 -23.03 -5.79
C LEU A 150 1.20 -24.40 -6.15
N ASP A 151 0.89 -24.58 -7.43
CA ASP A 151 0.62 -25.88 -8.03
C ASP A 151 1.64 -26.23 -9.12
N ASP A 152 1.54 -27.44 -9.65
CA ASP A 152 2.49 -27.94 -10.66
C ASP A 152 2.35 -27.21 -12.00
N ASN A 153 1.18 -26.68 -12.33
CA ASN A 153 0.98 -25.88 -13.54
C ASN A 153 1.77 -24.58 -13.44
N MET A 154 1.66 -23.87 -12.31
CA MET A 154 2.44 -22.65 -12.06
C MET A 154 3.95 -22.91 -12.03
N LYS A 155 4.39 -24.01 -11.41
CA LYS A 155 5.82 -24.38 -11.34
C LYS A 155 6.42 -24.76 -12.69
N SER A 156 5.60 -25.27 -13.61
CA SER A 156 6.02 -25.70 -14.95
C SER A 156 5.73 -24.66 -16.04
N ALA A 157 4.93 -23.63 -15.74
CA ALA A 157 4.66 -22.52 -16.64
C ALA A 157 5.94 -21.81 -17.04
N LYS A 158 5.97 -21.29 -18.27
CA LYS A 158 7.10 -20.49 -18.77
C LYS A 158 6.82 -19.01 -18.54
N GLY A 159 7.81 -18.31 -18.00
CA GLY A 159 7.74 -16.86 -17.85
C GLY A 159 6.61 -16.34 -16.99
N LEU A 160 6.14 -17.13 -16.01
CA LEU A 160 5.16 -16.71 -15.03
C LEU A 160 5.86 -15.93 -13.92
N ARG A 161 5.32 -14.75 -13.60
CA ARG A 161 5.70 -13.98 -12.41
C ARG A 161 4.46 -13.62 -11.60
N ALA A 162 4.44 -13.99 -10.32
CA ALA A 162 3.32 -13.69 -9.43
C ALA A 162 3.82 -13.40 -8.01
N GLY A 163 3.28 -12.36 -7.37
CA GLY A 163 3.67 -11.97 -6.03
C GLY A 163 3.10 -10.64 -5.58
N LEU A 164 3.86 -9.92 -4.75
CA LEU A 164 3.52 -8.58 -4.29
C LEU A 164 4.31 -7.51 -5.06
N ALA A 165 3.68 -6.35 -5.26
CA ALA A 165 4.32 -5.18 -5.83
C ALA A 165 4.00 -3.92 -5.03
N MET A 166 4.97 -3.01 -5.00
CA MET A 166 4.76 -1.60 -4.73
C MET A 166 4.81 -0.85 -6.05
N TYR A 167 3.68 -0.26 -6.43
CA TYR A 167 3.51 0.46 -7.68
C TYR A 167 3.31 1.96 -7.41
N ARG A 168 4.14 2.81 -8.04
CA ARG A 168 3.94 4.26 -8.07
C ARG A 168 3.36 4.67 -9.42
N ASP A 169 4.05 4.24 -10.47
CA ASP A 169 3.65 4.42 -11.87
C ASP A 169 4.43 3.43 -12.78
N SER A 170 4.25 3.55 -14.09
CA SER A 170 4.95 2.69 -15.06
C SER A 170 6.46 2.94 -15.12
N ALA A 171 6.93 4.12 -14.71
CA ALA A 171 8.35 4.41 -14.62
C ALA A 171 8.97 3.86 -13.32
N ARG A 172 8.18 3.65 -12.26
CA ARG A 172 8.64 3.39 -10.89
C ARG A 172 7.80 2.35 -10.17
N HIS A 173 8.39 1.20 -9.92
CA HIS A 173 7.76 0.11 -9.19
C HIS A 173 8.80 -0.88 -8.66
N VAL A 174 8.40 -1.65 -7.66
CA VAL A 174 9.19 -2.75 -7.10
C VAL A 174 8.29 -3.97 -6.98
N SER A 175 8.82 -5.14 -7.31
CA SER A 175 8.09 -6.40 -7.20
C SER A 175 8.93 -7.44 -6.45
N ILE A 176 8.29 -8.22 -5.59
CA ILE A 176 8.81 -9.48 -5.06
C ILE A 176 7.86 -10.60 -5.53
N ALA A 177 8.39 -11.53 -6.32
CA ALA A 177 7.56 -12.51 -6.98
C ALA A 177 8.25 -13.86 -7.10
N PHE A 178 7.43 -14.91 -7.15
CA PHE A 178 7.86 -16.18 -7.72
C PHE A 178 8.09 -15.97 -9.22
N ASP A 179 9.24 -16.42 -9.71
CA ASP A 179 9.59 -16.47 -11.12
C ASP A 179 9.74 -17.94 -11.53
N SER A 180 8.90 -18.40 -12.45
CA SER A 180 8.84 -19.81 -12.83
C SER A 180 10.04 -20.29 -13.64
N ASP A 181 10.65 -19.40 -14.42
CA ASP A 181 11.84 -19.74 -15.22
C ASP A 181 13.08 -19.86 -14.32
N ALA A 182 13.22 -18.95 -13.36
CA ALA A 182 14.28 -19.00 -12.35
C ALA A 182 14.03 -20.05 -11.25
N LYS A 183 12.78 -20.52 -11.09
CA LYS A 183 12.31 -21.38 -10.00
C LYS A 183 12.70 -20.84 -8.62
N ALA A 184 12.57 -19.54 -8.46
CA ALA A 184 12.99 -18.83 -7.27
C ALA A 184 12.09 -17.63 -6.99
N ILE A 185 12.18 -17.11 -5.77
CA ILE A 185 11.65 -15.79 -5.45
C ILE A 185 12.69 -14.73 -5.85
N VAL A 186 12.24 -13.74 -6.61
CA VAL A 186 13.05 -12.65 -7.15
C VAL A 186 12.44 -11.31 -6.74
N CYS A 187 13.27 -10.41 -6.24
CA CYS A 187 12.91 -9.01 -6.03
C CYS A 187 13.54 -8.14 -7.14
N HIS A 188 12.75 -7.27 -7.75
CA HIS A 188 13.15 -6.37 -8.83
C HIS A 188 12.65 -4.95 -8.55
N ALA A 189 13.57 -4.00 -8.49
CA ALA A 189 13.30 -2.58 -8.33
C ALA A 189 13.62 -1.83 -9.64
N PHE A 190 12.67 -1.03 -10.10
CA PHE A 190 12.74 -0.30 -11.36
C PHE A 190 12.40 1.18 -11.15
N ASN A 191 13.25 2.06 -11.64
CA ASN A 191 13.00 3.50 -11.82
C ASN A 191 13.70 3.99 -13.10
N SER A 192 12.94 4.16 -14.17
CA SER A 192 13.50 4.64 -15.44
C SER A 192 14.03 6.07 -15.40
N ALA A 193 13.57 6.91 -14.46
CA ALA A 193 14.00 8.30 -14.34
C ALA A 193 15.39 8.43 -13.69
N SER A 194 15.74 7.54 -12.77
CA SER A 194 17.08 7.48 -12.15
C SER A 194 18.02 6.46 -12.82
N GLY A 195 17.48 5.60 -13.71
CA GLY A 195 18.22 4.48 -14.30
C GLY A 195 18.34 3.28 -13.36
N LEU A 196 17.58 3.23 -12.26
CA LEU A 196 17.54 2.07 -11.38
C LEU A 196 16.86 0.91 -12.11
N ASP A 197 17.61 -0.15 -12.34
CA ASP A 197 17.11 -1.43 -12.80
C ASP A 197 17.89 -2.52 -12.06
N LYS A 198 17.37 -2.92 -10.89
CA LYS A 198 18.09 -3.76 -9.93
C LYS A 198 17.30 -5.01 -9.60
N VAL A 199 17.86 -6.16 -9.99
CA VAL A 199 17.46 -7.47 -9.47
C VAL A 199 18.33 -7.78 -8.25
N PHE A 200 17.71 -8.08 -7.11
CA PHE A 200 18.44 -8.37 -5.88
C PHE A 200 19.10 -9.76 -5.97
N SER A 201 20.34 -9.86 -5.48
CA SER A 201 21.16 -11.07 -5.62
C SER A 201 20.70 -12.24 -4.76
N LYS A 202 19.96 -11.98 -3.67
CA LYS A 202 19.40 -13.03 -2.83
C LYS A 202 18.17 -13.61 -3.51
N THR A 203 18.30 -14.83 -4.00
CA THR A 203 17.20 -15.64 -4.51
C THR A 203 16.89 -16.75 -3.52
N LEU A 204 15.61 -16.96 -3.21
CA LEU A 204 15.17 -18.08 -2.39
C LEU A 204 14.67 -19.21 -3.32
N PRO A 205 15.46 -20.27 -3.54
CA PRO A 205 15.11 -21.35 -4.46
C PRO A 205 13.92 -22.15 -3.90
N LEU A 206 13.03 -22.58 -4.79
CA LEU A 206 11.89 -23.40 -4.40
C LEU A 206 12.33 -24.86 -4.15
N GLY A 207 11.87 -25.43 -3.04
CA GLY A 207 11.92 -26.88 -2.83
C GLY A 207 10.83 -27.58 -3.66
N ASN A 208 11.03 -28.86 -3.98
CA ASN A 208 10.02 -29.65 -4.70
C ASN A 208 8.71 -29.74 -3.91
N GLU A 209 8.81 -29.82 -2.57
CA GLU A 209 7.66 -29.92 -1.68
C GLU A 209 6.97 -28.59 -1.39
N THR A 210 7.54 -27.45 -1.79
CA THR A 210 6.93 -26.15 -1.53
C THR A 210 5.55 -26.05 -2.19
N ARG A 211 4.50 -25.78 -1.40
CA ARG A 211 3.10 -25.64 -1.86
C ARG A 211 2.58 -24.22 -1.72
N LYS A 212 3.24 -23.38 -0.92
CA LYS A 212 2.79 -22.01 -0.66
C LYS A 212 3.97 -21.07 -0.45
N ILE A 213 3.84 -19.84 -0.92
CA ILE A 213 4.77 -18.74 -0.66
C ILE A 213 4.04 -17.63 0.06
N ASN A 214 4.52 -17.25 1.24
CA ASN A 214 4.09 -16.03 1.90
C ASN A 214 5.00 -14.88 1.48
N PHE A 215 4.42 -13.79 1.02
CA PHE A 215 5.13 -12.55 0.70
C PHE A 215 4.79 -11.47 1.73
N LYS A 216 5.76 -10.60 1.98
CA LYS A 216 5.61 -9.45 2.87
C LYS A 216 6.32 -8.23 2.29
N ILE A 217 5.64 -7.08 2.34
CA ILE A 217 6.26 -5.76 2.21
C ILE A 217 6.11 -5.03 3.55
N GLN A 218 7.23 -4.59 4.12
CA GLN A 218 7.26 -3.71 5.28
C GLN A 218 7.74 -2.33 4.86
N ALA A 219 6.86 -1.34 4.96
CA ALA A 219 7.14 0.05 4.66
C ALA A 219 7.47 0.83 5.94
N SER A 220 8.44 1.72 5.84
CA SER A 220 8.71 2.78 6.81
C SER A 220 8.67 4.15 6.11
N GLU A 221 9.06 5.20 6.83
CA GLU A 221 9.20 6.53 6.24
C GLU A 221 10.33 6.61 5.20
N THR A 222 11.37 5.78 5.32
CA THR A 222 12.59 5.90 4.51
C THR A 222 12.84 4.71 3.57
N GLU A 223 12.18 3.58 3.77
CA GLU A 223 12.44 2.35 3.01
C GLU A 223 11.23 1.41 2.89
N TRP A 224 11.24 0.60 1.83
CA TRP A 224 10.43 -0.62 1.72
C TRP A 224 11.34 -1.84 1.77
N LYS A 225 11.00 -2.79 2.64
CA LYS A 225 11.67 -4.09 2.77
C LYS A 225 10.75 -5.21 2.29
N PHE A 226 11.32 -6.12 1.52
CA PHE A 226 10.61 -7.18 0.82
C PHE A 226 11.07 -8.53 1.35
N TYR A 227 10.14 -9.35 1.82
CA TYR A 227 10.42 -10.65 2.42
C TYR A 227 9.56 -11.74 1.81
N ALA A 228 10.07 -12.96 1.87
CA ALA A 228 9.31 -14.15 1.55
C ALA A 228 9.58 -15.30 2.54
N ALA A 229 8.62 -16.20 2.69
CA ALA A 229 8.76 -17.45 3.43
C ALA A 229 8.13 -18.57 2.61
N LEU A 230 8.83 -19.71 2.53
CA LEU A 230 8.37 -20.91 1.83
C LEU A 230 7.68 -21.86 2.81
N LEU A 231 6.58 -22.47 2.39
CA LEU A 231 5.86 -23.47 3.15
C LEU A 231 5.63 -24.72 2.30
N ASP A 232 5.98 -25.88 2.85
CA ASP A 232 5.86 -27.18 2.19
C ASP A 232 4.48 -27.83 2.42
N GLU A 233 3.76 -27.45 3.47
CA GLU A 233 2.39 -27.91 3.71
C GLU A 233 1.34 -26.86 3.32
N ASP A 234 0.24 -27.33 2.76
CA ASP A 234 -1.00 -26.56 2.68
C ASP A 234 -1.55 -26.50 4.12
N VAL A 235 -1.12 -25.50 4.90
CA VAL A 235 -1.60 -25.28 6.29
C VAL A 235 -3.07 -24.87 6.23
N ALA A 236 -3.92 -25.83 5.87
CA ALA A 236 -5.37 -25.79 5.86
C ALA A 236 -5.96 -26.58 7.05
N ALA A 237 -5.14 -26.95 8.03
CA ALA A 237 -5.56 -27.63 9.26
C ALA A 237 -5.57 -26.73 10.51
N LEU A 238 -5.47 -25.41 10.34
CA LEU A 238 -5.78 -24.43 11.38
C LEU A 238 -6.82 -23.48 10.79
N GLY A 239 -8.09 -23.79 11.02
CA GLY A 239 -9.22 -23.07 10.43
C GLY A 239 -9.21 -21.60 10.83
N SER A 240 -9.47 -20.71 9.87
CA SER A 240 -9.78 -19.25 9.94
C SER A 240 -9.17 -18.36 11.04
N GLU A 241 -8.28 -18.84 11.87
CA GLU A 241 -7.55 -18.10 12.88
C GLU A 241 -6.28 -17.63 12.20
N SER A 242 -6.18 -16.31 12.06
CA SER A 242 -4.96 -15.54 11.74
C SER A 242 -3.74 -16.40 11.42
N LEU A 243 -3.30 -16.43 10.15
CA LEU A 243 -1.96 -16.93 9.81
C LEU A 243 -1.01 -16.42 10.90
N ASN A 244 -0.39 -17.34 11.64
CA ASN A 244 0.63 -16.98 12.62
C ASN A 244 1.91 -16.61 11.86
N LEU A 245 1.85 -15.46 11.21
CA LEU A 245 2.88 -14.88 10.35
C LEU A 245 4.14 -14.60 11.16
N ASP A 246 4.04 -14.50 12.48
CA ASP A 246 5.16 -14.30 13.39
C ASP A 246 6.06 -15.55 13.48
N ASN A 247 5.52 -16.74 13.18
CA ASN A 247 6.27 -18.00 13.21
C ASN A 247 6.83 -18.42 11.84
N CYS A 248 6.67 -17.60 10.79
CA CYS A 248 7.26 -17.89 9.49
C CYS A 248 8.77 -17.60 9.48
N SER A 249 9.55 -18.46 8.83
CA SER A 249 10.97 -18.23 8.52
C SER A 249 11.12 -17.18 7.41
N TRP A 250 10.90 -15.91 7.77
CA TRP A 250 10.98 -14.79 6.83
C TRP A 250 12.42 -14.54 6.38
N GLU A 251 12.62 -14.60 5.07
CA GLU A 251 13.86 -14.20 4.43
C GLU A 251 13.69 -12.82 3.80
N GLU A 252 14.52 -11.86 4.21
CA GLU A 252 14.61 -10.55 3.51
C GLU A 252 15.27 -10.76 2.15
N ILE A 253 14.60 -10.37 1.07
CA ILE A 253 15.04 -10.55 -0.31
C ILE A 253 15.57 -9.23 -0.90
N GLY A 254 14.98 -8.10 -0.51
CA GLY A 254 15.41 -6.79 -1.00
C GLY A 254 14.95 -5.64 -0.12
N VAL A 255 15.68 -4.53 -0.25
CA VAL A 255 15.42 -3.25 0.43
C VAL A 255 15.59 -2.13 -0.59
N VAL A 256 14.62 -1.22 -0.65
CA VAL A 256 14.62 -0.07 -1.56
C VAL A 256 14.35 1.19 -0.76
N SER A 257 15.16 2.24 -0.96
CA SER A 257 14.91 3.52 -0.31
C SER A 257 13.71 4.22 -0.93
N VAL A 258 12.92 4.92 -0.11
CA VAL A 258 11.84 5.79 -0.58
C VAL A 258 12.36 6.82 -1.59
N LYS A 259 13.55 7.37 -1.32
CA LYS A 259 14.23 8.36 -2.15
C LYS A 259 14.55 7.85 -3.55
N ASP A 260 14.86 6.56 -3.70
CA ASP A 260 15.19 5.96 -5.00
C ASP A 260 13.98 5.95 -5.95
N LEU A 261 12.78 6.08 -5.42
CA LEU A 261 11.51 6.08 -6.15
C LEU A 261 10.77 7.42 -6.01
N ASP A 262 11.32 8.37 -5.25
CA ASP A 262 10.70 9.66 -4.99
C ASP A 262 10.76 10.60 -6.20
N ALA A 263 9.64 11.26 -6.47
CA ALA A 263 9.58 12.41 -7.34
C ALA A 263 8.39 13.30 -6.99
N ARG A 264 8.31 14.47 -7.64
CA ARG A 264 7.17 15.37 -7.49
C ARG A 264 5.98 14.83 -8.28
N ASP A 265 5.11 14.12 -7.57
CA ASP A 265 4.04 13.34 -8.19
C ASP A 265 2.64 13.78 -7.77
N PHE A 266 1.65 13.31 -8.53
CA PHE A 266 0.24 13.49 -8.21
C PHE A 266 -0.40 12.24 -7.58
N THR A 267 0.36 11.16 -7.39
CA THR A 267 -0.07 9.88 -6.84
C THR A 267 0.76 9.49 -5.61
N GLY A 268 0.30 8.48 -4.88
CA GLY A 268 1.05 7.80 -3.82
C GLY A 268 1.24 6.32 -4.15
N PRO A 269 2.07 5.59 -3.39
CA PRO A 269 2.30 4.18 -3.61
C PRO A 269 1.05 3.33 -3.37
N ILE A 270 0.90 2.33 -4.22
CA ILE A 270 -0.12 1.28 -4.13
C ILE A 270 0.60 -0.04 -3.89
N LEU A 271 0.12 -0.80 -2.91
CA LEU A 271 0.67 -2.11 -2.54
C LEU A 271 -0.34 -3.17 -2.96
N GLY A 272 0.08 -4.18 -3.71
CA GLY A 272 -0.88 -5.12 -4.31
C GLY A 272 -0.29 -6.44 -4.75
N ILE A 273 -1.19 -7.38 -5.04
CA ILE A 273 -0.89 -8.66 -5.69
C ILE A 273 -0.93 -8.50 -7.21
N PHE A 274 -0.13 -9.30 -7.91
CA PHE A 274 -0.10 -9.27 -9.38
C PHE A 274 0.23 -10.62 -10.00
N ALA A 275 -0.08 -10.73 -11.29
CA ALA A 275 0.25 -11.86 -12.14
C ALA A 275 0.69 -11.38 -13.53
N GLN A 276 1.84 -11.81 -14.01
CA GLN A 276 2.38 -11.45 -15.31
C GLN A 276 2.89 -12.69 -16.04
N ALA A 277 2.67 -12.75 -17.35
CA ALA A 277 3.24 -13.76 -18.23
C ALA A 277 4.18 -13.12 -19.25
N SER A 278 5.28 -13.78 -19.63
CA SER A 278 6.11 -13.34 -20.76
C SER A 278 5.68 -13.97 -22.09
N VAL A 279 4.96 -15.10 -22.03
CA VAL A 279 4.49 -15.88 -23.19
C VAL A 279 2.97 -16.07 -23.16
N LYS A 280 2.38 -16.32 -24.33
CA LYS A 280 0.91 -16.39 -24.49
C LYS A 280 0.31 -17.60 -23.79
N GLU A 281 1.01 -18.73 -23.82
CA GLU A 281 0.56 -20.00 -23.26
C GLU A 281 0.34 -19.94 -21.73
N THR A 282 0.96 -18.96 -21.07
CA THR A 282 0.88 -18.77 -19.62
C THR A 282 -0.24 -17.80 -19.21
N GLU A 283 -0.86 -17.06 -20.14
CA GLU A 283 -1.96 -16.12 -19.84
C GLU A 283 -3.19 -16.85 -19.25
N ASP A 284 -3.39 -18.12 -19.63
CA ASP A 284 -4.47 -18.98 -19.13
C ASP A 284 -4.11 -19.75 -17.83
N THR A 285 -2.95 -19.48 -17.22
CA THR A 285 -2.52 -20.14 -15.97
C THR A 285 -3.03 -19.37 -14.75
N PRO A 286 -4.09 -19.82 -14.04
CA PRO A 286 -4.61 -19.09 -12.89
C PRO A 286 -3.61 -19.08 -11.73
N VAL A 287 -3.47 -17.94 -11.06
CA VAL A 287 -2.68 -17.80 -9.83
C VAL A 287 -3.58 -17.39 -8.68
N THR A 288 -3.53 -18.13 -7.57
CA THR A 288 -4.44 -17.89 -6.44
C THR A 288 -3.69 -17.36 -5.22
N PHE A 289 -4.12 -16.19 -4.77
CA PHE A 289 -3.67 -15.56 -3.54
C PHE A 289 -4.71 -15.74 -2.44
N SER A 290 -4.23 -15.85 -1.20
CA SER A 290 -5.03 -15.76 0.01
C SER A 290 -4.42 -14.74 0.97
N HIS A 291 -5.21 -14.26 1.94
CA HIS A 291 -4.75 -13.37 3.02
C HIS A 291 -4.14 -12.04 2.52
N PHE A 292 -4.59 -11.54 1.37
CA PHE A 292 -4.12 -10.25 0.86
C PHE A 292 -4.61 -9.11 1.77
N SER A 293 -3.67 -8.45 2.43
CA SER A 293 -3.96 -7.36 3.35
C SER A 293 -2.92 -6.25 3.25
N VAL A 294 -3.36 -5.01 3.43
CA VAL A 294 -2.52 -3.81 3.54
C VAL A 294 -2.97 -3.09 4.81
N GLY A 295 -2.15 -3.15 5.85
CA GLY A 295 -2.51 -2.69 7.19
C GLY A 295 -1.41 -1.87 7.86
N ARG A 296 -1.77 -1.10 8.89
CA ARG A 296 -0.81 -0.42 9.76
C ARG A 296 -0.20 -1.45 10.71
N TRP A 297 1.12 -1.49 10.81
CA TRP A 297 1.77 -2.19 11.91
C TRP A 297 1.87 -1.24 13.10
N ILE A 298 1.35 -1.64 14.26
CA ILE A 298 1.52 -0.93 15.52
C ILE A 298 2.68 -1.63 16.23
N PRO A 299 3.88 -1.03 16.33
CA PRO A 299 4.85 -1.50 17.30
C PRO A 299 4.18 -1.42 18.67
N TYR A 300 4.15 -2.52 19.43
CA TYR A 300 3.70 -2.50 20.82
C TYR A 300 4.46 -1.40 21.58
N VAL A 301 3.81 -0.26 21.83
CA VAL A 301 4.29 0.75 22.78
C VAL A 301 3.79 0.31 24.14
N VAL A 302 4.67 -0.31 24.93
CA VAL A 302 4.45 -0.51 26.36
C VAL A 302 4.50 0.88 27.02
N GLY A 303 3.35 1.40 27.44
CA GLY A 303 3.27 2.65 28.20
C GLY A 303 1.95 3.38 28.00
N SER A 304 0.89 2.92 28.67
CA SER A 304 -0.33 3.70 28.82
C SER A 304 -0.12 4.79 29.87
N ASP A 305 -0.06 6.05 29.46
CA ASP A 305 -0.47 7.16 30.31
C ASP A 305 -1.84 7.64 29.85
N ALA A 306 -2.86 7.23 30.58
CA ALA A 306 -4.28 7.38 30.26
C ALA A 306 -4.83 8.77 30.63
N SER A 307 -4.09 9.84 30.30
CA SER A 307 -4.45 11.19 30.74
C SER A 307 -4.49 12.26 29.64
N ASN A 308 -4.19 11.95 28.37
CA ASN A 308 -4.25 12.95 27.31
C ASN A 308 -5.29 12.62 26.24
N ASN A 309 -6.28 13.52 26.12
CA ASN A 309 -7.27 13.64 25.07
C ASN A 309 -6.65 13.98 23.69
N LYS A 310 -5.52 13.35 23.35
CA LYS A 310 -4.82 13.53 22.08
C LYS A 310 -5.23 12.43 21.12
N LEU A 311 -6.07 12.77 20.15
CA LEU A 311 -6.22 11.98 18.94
C LEU A 311 -4.94 12.13 18.12
N ILE A 312 -4.10 11.09 18.12
CA ILE A 312 -2.99 10.96 17.17
C ILE A 312 -3.58 10.33 15.91
N VAL A 313 -3.66 11.09 14.81
CA VAL A 313 -4.10 10.61 13.49
C VAL A 313 -2.91 9.99 12.75
#